data_AF-A0A4P5VFS7-F1
#
_entry.id   AF-A0A4P5VFS7-F1
#
_cell.length_a   1.000
_cell.length_b   1.000
_cell.length_c   1.000
_cell.angle_alpha   90.00
_cell.angle_beta   90.00
_cell.angle_gamma   90.00
#
_symmetry.space_group_name_H-M   'P 1'
#
loop_
_entity.id
_entity.type
_entity.pdbx_description
1 polymer ?
#
loop_
_entity_poly.entity_id
_entity_poly.type
_entity_poly.pdbx_seq_one_letter_code
_entity_poly.pdbx_strand_id
1 'polypeptide(L)'
;MYHYQVGMVPIPLRRGQPSRHAAVEEWPYLDEAVLRPSRSRNVCLTCHWFRHHAGVNCIPLLTCQLHQGLVAHGEHLTRRCQGWTDDMTSQRGWCPEVA
;
A
#
# COMPACT_ATOMS: atom_id res chain seq x y z
N MET A 1 12.54 -49.58 -5.35
CA MET A 1 11.52 -48.75 -4.68
C MET A 1 12.22 -47.46 -4.26
N TYR A 2 12.14 -46.40 -5.06
CA TYR A 2 12.85 -45.14 -4.79
C TYR A 2 12.05 -44.35 -3.74
N HIS A 3 12.61 -44.18 -2.55
CA HIS A 3 12.04 -43.30 -1.53
C HIS A 3 12.40 -41.84 -1.89
N TYR A 4 11.39 -41.05 -2.24
CA TYR A 4 11.53 -39.60 -2.46
C TYR A 4 11.40 -38.90 -1.10
N GLN A 5 12.51 -38.49 -0.49
CA GLN A 5 12.49 -37.69 0.74
C GLN A 5 12.17 -36.23 0.40
N VAL A 6 10.95 -35.81 0.72
CA VAL A 6 10.56 -34.39 0.72
C VAL A 6 11.22 -33.73 1.95
N GLY A 7 12.42 -33.17 1.76
CA GLY A 7 13.11 -32.43 2.81
C GLY A 7 12.44 -31.07 3.02
N MET A 8 11.80 -30.86 4.18
CA MET A 8 11.44 -29.52 4.64
C MET A 8 12.75 -28.75 4.90
N VAL A 9 13.10 -27.80 4.02
CA VAL A 9 14.21 -26.89 4.28
C VAL A 9 13.79 -25.96 5.41
N PRO A 10 14.47 -25.92 6.56
CA PRO A 10 14.16 -24.96 7.60
C PRO A 10 14.45 -23.56 7.05
N ILE A 11 13.39 -22.79 6.78
CA ILE A 11 13.52 -21.35 6.54
C ILE A 11 14.07 -20.77 7.84
N PRO A 12 15.27 -20.16 7.85
CA PRO A 12 15.77 -19.52 9.06
C PRO A 12 14.82 -18.39 9.40
N LEU A 13 14.00 -18.58 10.44
CA LEU A 13 13.27 -17.51 11.10
C LEU A 13 14.32 -16.56 11.67
N ARG A 14 14.65 -15.52 10.91
CA ARG A 14 15.57 -14.45 11.35
C ARG A 14 15.04 -13.91 12.67
N ARG A 15 15.79 -14.17 13.74
CA ARG A 15 15.54 -13.67 15.08
C ARG A 15 15.47 -12.14 15.02
N GLY A 16 14.29 -11.58 15.27
CA GLY A 16 14.11 -10.19 15.66
C GLY A 16 14.06 -9.11 14.57
N GLN A 17 13.69 -9.43 13.32
CA GLN A 17 13.28 -8.35 12.42
C GLN A 17 11.84 -7.97 12.78
N PRO A 18 11.54 -6.72 13.21
CA PRO A 18 10.15 -6.31 13.35
C PRO A 18 9.48 -6.61 12.02
N SER A 19 8.32 -7.27 12.08
CA SER A 19 7.52 -7.46 10.88
C SER A 19 7.43 -6.12 10.18
N ARG A 20 7.62 -6.06 8.85
CA ARG A 20 7.42 -4.82 8.08
C ARG A 20 6.08 -4.15 8.41
N HIS A 21 5.12 -4.91 8.94
CA HIS A 21 3.81 -4.47 9.40
C HIS A 21 3.86 -3.65 10.70
N ALA A 22 4.70 -4.04 11.68
CA ALA A 22 4.81 -3.32 12.96
C ALA A 22 5.34 -1.89 12.75
N ALA A 23 6.30 -1.72 11.85
CA ALA A 23 6.82 -0.40 11.51
C ALA A 23 5.81 0.51 10.79
N VAL A 24 4.81 -0.07 10.10
CA VAL A 24 3.78 0.69 9.36
C VAL A 24 2.68 1.19 10.30
N GLU A 25 2.35 0.43 11.35
CA GLU A 25 1.36 0.82 12.36
C GLU A 25 1.75 2.08 13.13
N GLU A 26 3.05 2.33 13.26
CA GLU A 26 3.61 3.49 13.94
C GLU A 26 3.68 4.75 13.06
N TRP A 27 3.34 4.63 11.77
CA TRP A 27 3.35 5.78 10.87
C TRP A 27 2.30 6.83 11.28
N PRO A 28 2.61 8.12 11.16
CA PRO A 28 1.63 9.16 11.43
C PRO A 28 0.52 9.15 10.37
N TYR A 29 -0.69 9.53 10.77
CA TYR A 29 -1.73 9.88 9.80
C TYR A 29 -1.35 11.13 9.03
N LEU A 30 -1.56 11.11 7.72
CA LEU A 30 -1.35 12.25 6.85
C LEU A 30 -2.45 13.28 7.07
N ASP A 31 -2.07 14.56 7.07
CA ASP A 31 -2.97 15.69 7.27
C ASP A 31 -3.25 16.44 5.96
N GLU A 32 -3.98 17.56 6.06
CA GLU A 32 -4.29 18.45 4.94
C GLU A 32 -3.06 19.08 4.26
N ALA A 33 -1.89 19.12 4.91
CA ALA A 33 -0.68 19.64 4.27
C ALA A 33 -0.19 18.67 3.17
N VAL A 34 -0.42 17.37 3.37
CA VAL A 34 -0.03 16.32 2.43
C VAL A 34 -1.19 15.88 1.54
N LEU A 35 -2.39 15.68 2.11
CA LEU A 35 -3.58 15.21 1.42
C LEU A 35 -4.41 16.36 0.87
N ARG A 36 -4.47 16.46 -0.46
CA ARG A 36 -5.28 17.47 -1.14
C ARG A 36 -6.63 16.88 -1.58
N PRO A 37 -7.74 17.62 -1.44
CA PRO A 37 -9.04 17.21 -1.98
C PRO A 37 -8.99 16.91 -3.47
N SER A 38 -9.76 15.92 -3.89
CA SER A 38 -9.93 15.54 -5.29
C SER A 38 -11.41 15.33 -5.60
N ARG A 39 -11.84 15.80 -6.78
CA ARG A 39 -13.22 15.65 -7.28
C ARG A 39 -13.28 14.76 -8.53
N SER A 40 -12.23 14.00 -8.79
CA SER A 40 -12.12 13.08 -9.92
C SER A 40 -11.63 11.71 -9.42
N ARG A 41 -11.30 10.80 -10.36
CA ARG A 41 -10.68 9.50 -10.03
C ARG A 41 -9.21 9.62 -9.58
N ASN A 42 -8.69 10.84 -9.47
CA ASN A 42 -7.31 11.13 -9.09
C ASN A 42 -7.20 11.17 -7.57
N VAL A 43 -7.22 10.00 -6.93
CA VAL A 43 -7.30 9.84 -5.48
C VAL A 43 -6.18 8.94 -4.98
N CYS A 44 -5.92 8.89 -3.67
CA CYS A 44 -4.87 8.04 -3.11
C CYS A 44 -5.07 6.57 -3.51
N LEU A 45 -6.31 6.06 -3.58
CA LEU A 45 -6.56 4.68 -4.02
C LEU A 45 -5.96 4.36 -5.40
N THR A 46 -5.90 5.34 -6.30
CA THR A 46 -5.32 5.20 -7.66
C THR A 46 -3.87 5.69 -7.75
N CYS A 47 -3.27 6.10 -6.62
CA CYS A 47 -1.89 6.57 -6.57
C CYS A 47 -0.90 5.41 -6.63
N HIS A 48 0.20 5.58 -7.36
CA HIS A 48 1.30 4.61 -7.42
C HIS A 48 1.83 4.21 -6.04
N TRP A 49 1.92 5.17 -5.12
CA TRP A 49 2.49 4.99 -3.78
C TRP A 49 1.54 4.39 -2.77
N PHE A 50 0.29 4.18 -3.15
CA PHE A 50 -0.72 3.68 -2.23
C PHE A 50 -0.57 2.17 -2.01
N ARG A 51 -0.65 1.73 -0.77
CA ARG A 51 -0.64 0.30 -0.41
C ARG A 51 -1.64 0.02 0.70
N HIS A 52 -2.27 -1.14 0.60
CA HIS A 52 -3.01 -1.77 1.68
C HIS A 52 -2.08 -2.69 2.46
N HIS A 53 -2.09 -2.59 3.78
CA HIS A 53 -1.43 -3.54 4.67
C HIS A 53 -2.45 -4.14 5.62
N ALA A 54 -2.28 -5.42 5.97
CA ALA A 54 -3.03 -6.02 7.07
C ALA A 54 -2.35 -5.60 8.39
N GLY A 55 -3.02 -4.76 9.17
CA GLY A 55 -2.59 -4.41 10.53
C GLY A 55 -3.00 -5.47 11.56
N VAL A 56 -2.84 -5.13 12.85
CA VAL A 56 -3.28 -5.96 13.98
C VAL A 56 -4.72 -6.42 13.79
N ASN A 57 -4.97 -7.69 14.09
CA ASN A 57 -6.28 -8.34 13.94
C ASN A 57 -6.86 -8.25 12.51
N CYS A 58 -5.99 -8.12 11.50
CA CYS A 58 -6.36 -7.97 10.09
C CYS A 58 -7.18 -6.71 9.80
N ILE A 59 -7.06 -5.68 10.65
CA ILE A 59 -7.65 -4.37 10.37
C ILE A 59 -6.83 -3.70 9.26
N PRO A 60 -7.44 -3.30 8.13
CA PRO A 60 -6.69 -2.78 7.00
C PRO A 60 -6.11 -1.40 7.28
N LEU A 61 -4.81 -1.26 7.09
CA LEU A 61 -4.10 0.02 7.10
C LEU A 61 -3.94 0.53 5.68
N LEU A 62 -4.38 1.76 5.45
CA LEU A 62 -4.24 2.45 4.17
C LEU A 62 -3.00 3.33 4.26
N THR A 63 -2.09 3.22 3.31
CA THR A 63 -0.76 3.86 3.45
C THR A 63 -0.35 4.59 2.18
N CYS A 64 0.46 5.63 2.37
CA CYS A 64 1.26 6.23 1.30
C CYS A 64 2.73 5.92 1.54
N GLN A 65 3.35 5.17 0.63
CA GLN A 65 4.76 4.76 0.75
C GLN A 65 5.75 5.92 0.50
N LEU A 66 5.34 6.94 -0.29
CA LEU A 66 6.16 8.13 -0.52
C LEU A 66 6.35 8.96 0.76
N HIS A 67 5.25 9.15 1.50
CA HIS A 67 5.23 9.97 2.71
C HIS A 67 5.42 9.16 3.99
N GLN A 68 5.54 7.82 3.90
CA GLN A 68 5.58 6.92 5.05
C GLN A 68 4.50 7.24 6.09
N GLY A 69 3.26 7.38 5.60
CA GLY A 69 2.13 7.83 6.41
C GLY A 69 0.86 7.01 6.18
N LEU A 70 0.01 6.99 7.19
CA LEU A 70 -1.32 6.39 7.15
C LEU A 70 -2.32 7.35 6.50
N VAL A 71 -3.25 6.81 5.72
CA VAL A 71 -4.37 7.55 5.14
C VAL A 71 -5.63 7.14 5.90
N ALA A 72 -6.42 8.10 6.39
CA ALA A 72 -7.65 7.74 7.09
C ALA A 72 -8.64 7.03 6.16
N HIS A 73 -9.49 6.18 6.73
CA HIS A 73 -10.57 5.54 5.97
C HIS A 73 -11.48 6.62 5.36
N GLY A 74 -11.89 6.41 4.11
CA GLY A 74 -12.67 7.38 3.33
C GLY A 74 -11.82 8.45 2.63
N GLU A 75 -10.74 8.95 3.23
CA GLU A 75 -9.90 9.97 2.59
C GLU A 75 -9.20 9.46 1.34
N HIS A 76 -8.84 8.18 1.31
CA HIS A 76 -8.22 7.56 0.13
C HIS A 76 -9.11 7.56 -1.13
N LEU A 77 -10.42 7.83 -0.97
CA LEU A 77 -11.41 7.90 -2.05
C LEU A 77 -11.75 9.33 -2.47
N THR A 78 -11.33 10.33 -1.69
CA THR A 78 -11.72 11.75 -1.88
C THR A 78 -10.54 12.71 -1.87
N ARG A 79 -9.34 12.24 -1.49
CA ARG A 79 -8.10 13.02 -1.42
C ARG A 79 -6.97 12.30 -2.15
N ARG A 80 -5.94 13.05 -2.53
CA ARG A 80 -4.70 12.55 -3.14
C ARG A 80 -3.48 13.14 -2.44
N CYS A 81 -2.39 12.39 -2.38
CA CYS A 81 -1.09 12.94 -1.98
C CYS A 81 -0.43 13.68 -3.15
N GLN A 82 0.64 14.41 -2.84
CA GLN A 82 1.39 15.20 -3.83
C GLN A 82 2.18 14.33 -4.82
N GLY A 83 2.41 13.05 -4.50
CA GLY A 83 3.04 12.08 -5.41
C GLY A 83 2.11 11.55 -6.50
N TRP A 84 0.83 11.93 -6.51
CA TRP A 84 -0.10 11.57 -7.58
C TRP A 84 0.15 12.45 -8.81
N THR A 85 0.42 11.84 -9.97
CA THR A 85 0.62 12.55 -11.24
C THR A 85 -0.10 11.82 -12.38
N ASP A 86 -0.58 12.57 -13.38
CA ASP A 86 -1.27 12.00 -14.56
C ASP A 86 -0.35 11.05 -15.35
N ASP A 87 0.96 11.32 -15.38
CA ASP A 87 1.96 10.47 -16.01
C ASP A 87 1.95 9.04 -15.43
N MET A 88 1.63 8.87 -14.15
CA MET A 88 1.50 7.55 -13.52
C MET A 88 0.27 6.77 -13.98
N THR A 89 -0.78 7.46 -14.45
CA THR A 89 -1.94 6.83 -15.09
C THR A 89 -1.66 6.45 -16.54
N SER A 90 -0.90 7.27 -17.27
CA SER A 90 -0.50 7.03 -18.67
C SER A 90 0.52 5.89 -18.81
N GLN A 91 1.44 5.72 -17.84
CA GLN A 91 2.43 4.64 -17.84
C GLN A 91 1.83 3.26 -17.56
N ARG A 92 0.67 3.18 -16.92
CA ARG A 92 -0.10 1.95 -16.79
C ARG A 92 -1.07 1.89 -17.95
N GLY A 93 -0.58 1.34 -19.06
CA GLY A 93 -1.31 1.15 -20.32
C GLY A 93 -2.82 1.10 -20.11
N TRP A 94 -3.47 2.19 -20.51
CA TRP A 94 -4.91 2.32 -20.61
C TRP A 94 -5.47 1.03 -21.23
N CYS A 95 -6.30 0.29 -20.49
CA CYS A 95 -7.13 -0.79 -21.04
C CYS A 95 -8.29 -0.14 -21.83
N PRO A 96 -8.31 -0.21 -23.17
CA PRO A 96 -9.36 0.41 -23.97
C PRO A 96 -10.66 -0.41 -23.99
N GLU A 97 -10.72 -1.61 -23.40
CA GLU A 97 -11.92 -2.47 -23.49
C GLU A 97 -13.12 -2.04 -22.61
N VAL A 98 -13.05 -0.91 -21.91
CA VAL A 98 -14.19 -0.30 -21.22
C VAL A 98 -14.50 1.05 -21.86
N ALA A 99 -15.06 1.01 -23.06
CA ALA A 99 -15.69 2.14 -23.73
C ALA A 99 -17.09 1.73 -24.19
#